data_AF-A0A1H3MQ37-F1
#
_entry.id   AF-A0A1H3MQ37-F1
#
_cell.length_a   1.000
_cell.length_b   1.000
_cell.length_c   1.000
_cell.angle_alpha   90.00
_cell.angle_beta   90.00
_cell.angle_gamma   90.00
#
_symmetry.space_group_name_H-M   'P 1'
#
loop_
_entity.id
_entity.type
_entity.pdbx_description
1 polymer ?
#
loop_
_entity_poly.entity_id
_entity_poly.type
_entity_poly.pdbx_seq_one_letter_code
_entity_poly.pdbx_strand_id
1 'polypeptide(L)'
;MAVVDTVLTDVAKSGPHSDTAQAVHHYLDRLDEDWPEPDPTEGRRLVLARHADGSITGRFDLDAVGGEKLQTALESLLQAGRCAGDDRTRAQQPADALVQLADNALAAGGLPTLRGHKPQVIVKIDLDDLAAPGTGRGTAEMGFGATISAARARWLACDGAVTRIVLGPDGMPLDHGRTLRLFPPHVRRAAEVRDGGCVFAGCAAPTWWCDVHHLLAWIDGGATDLANAALLCERHHTQVHHGFRVEGQPDGRWRTWRPDGTEIHTGPRRTGPPRTRPPLVTAA
;
A
#
# COMPACT_ATOMS: atom_id res chain seq x y z
N MET A 1 19.72 30.83 35.06
CA MET A 1 18.39 30.17 34.93
C MET A 1 17.25 30.97 35.58
N ALA A 2 17.28 31.30 36.88
CA ALA A 2 16.16 32.01 37.55
C ALA A 2 15.77 33.37 36.93
N VAL A 3 16.74 34.12 36.39
CA VAL A 3 16.48 35.41 35.71
C VAL A 3 15.76 35.21 34.38
N VAL A 4 16.14 34.21 33.58
CA VAL A 4 15.50 33.90 32.29
C VAL A 4 14.07 33.43 32.51
N ASP A 5 13.84 32.57 33.51
CA ASP A 5 12.50 32.08 33.86
C ASP A 5 11.56 33.23 34.29
N THR A 6 12.08 34.19 35.05
CA THR A 6 11.33 35.39 35.45
C THR A 6 10.98 36.25 34.24
N VAL A 7 11.94 36.51 33.34
CA VAL A 7 11.72 37.31 32.12
C VAL A 7 10.70 36.63 31.19
N LEU A 8 10.82 35.31 30.96
CA LEU A 8 9.87 34.57 30.13
C LEU A 8 8.46 34.56 30.74
N THR A 9 8.38 34.40 32.07
CA THR A 9 7.10 34.42 32.81
C THR A 9 6.42 35.79 32.72
N ASP A 10 7.17 36.88 32.81
CA ASP A 10 6.62 38.23 32.70
C ASP A 10 6.14 38.53 31.27
N VAL A 11 6.94 38.19 30.25
CA VAL A 11 6.53 38.32 28.84
C VAL A 11 5.25 37.54 28.57
N ALA A 12 5.14 36.32 29.09
CA ALA A 12 3.95 35.47 28.94
C ALA A 12 2.70 36.03 29.63
N LYS A 13 2.85 36.82 30.70
CA LYS A 13 1.72 37.44 31.42
C LYS A 13 1.25 38.74 30.78
N SER A 14 2.16 39.51 30.20
CA SER A 14 1.87 40.87 29.73
C SER A 14 1.74 41.00 28.22
N GLY A 15 2.22 40.04 27.43
CA GLY A 15 2.28 40.11 25.98
C GLY A 15 1.38 39.11 25.25
N PRO A 16 1.17 39.31 23.94
CA PRO A 16 0.64 38.27 23.04
C PRO A 16 1.53 37.01 23.03
N HIS A 17 0.95 35.86 22.73
CA HIS A 17 1.66 34.57 22.70
C HIS A 17 2.90 34.57 21.78
N SER A 18 2.88 35.35 20.69
CA SER A 18 4.02 35.51 19.78
C SER A 18 5.28 36.04 20.46
N ASP A 19 5.11 36.93 21.43
CA ASP A 19 6.21 37.65 22.07
C ASP A 19 6.96 36.73 23.02
N THR A 20 6.24 35.84 23.70
CA THR A 20 6.83 34.74 24.48
C THR A 20 7.63 33.81 23.60
N ALA A 21 7.09 33.41 22.44
CA ALA A 21 7.81 32.54 21.51
C ALA A 21 9.08 33.23 20.98
N GLN A 22 9.02 34.52 20.66
CA GLN A 22 10.17 35.29 20.21
C GLN A 22 11.24 35.42 21.32
N ALA A 23 10.83 35.68 22.56
CA ALA A 23 11.73 35.73 23.70
C ALA A 23 12.41 34.37 23.96
N VAL A 24 11.67 33.26 23.86
CA VAL A 24 12.23 31.90 23.98
C VAL A 24 13.30 31.65 22.92
N HIS A 25 13.00 31.89 21.64
CA HIS A 25 13.98 31.73 20.56
C HIS A 25 15.23 32.60 20.77
N HIS A 26 15.05 33.86 21.17
CA HIS A 26 16.17 34.75 21.48
C HIS A 26 17.14 34.18 22.54
N TYR A 27 16.61 33.53 23.58
CA TYR A 27 17.45 32.91 24.60
C TYR A 27 18.03 31.57 24.14
N LEU A 28 17.29 30.75 23.39
CA LEU A 28 17.79 29.49 22.83
C LEU A 28 18.96 29.74 21.88
N ASP A 29 18.83 30.67 20.93
CA ASP A 29 19.88 31.00 19.95
C ASP A 29 21.20 31.42 20.62
N ARG A 30 21.14 32.04 21.81
CA ARG A 30 22.32 32.49 22.58
C ARG A 30 22.89 31.41 23.50
N LEU A 31 22.13 30.35 23.77
CA LEU A 31 22.58 29.21 24.57
C LEU A 31 23.16 28.09 23.69
N ASP A 32 22.78 28.06 22.41
CA ASP A 32 23.17 27.04 21.43
C ASP A 32 24.40 27.41 20.58
N GLU A 33 25.10 28.53 20.88
CA GLU A 33 26.18 29.08 20.02
C GLU A 33 27.32 28.08 19.69
N ASP A 34 27.56 27.07 20.53
CA ASP A 34 28.69 26.12 20.39
C ASP A 34 28.28 24.68 20.01
N TRP A 35 26.99 24.36 19.91
CA TRP A 35 26.53 23.00 19.55
C TRP A 35 26.33 22.87 18.04
N PRO A 36 26.63 21.70 17.44
CA PRO A 36 26.24 21.45 16.06
C PRO A 36 24.72 21.52 15.95
N GLU A 37 24.23 22.21 14.93
CA GLU A 37 22.79 22.34 14.65
C GLU A 37 22.14 20.95 14.68
N PRO A 38 21.08 20.76 15.48
CA PRO A 38 20.38 19.47 15.53
C PRO A 38 19.83 19.14 14.15
N ASP A 39 19.89 17.87 13.75
CA ASP A 39 19.36 17.45 12.46
C ASP A 39 17.87 17.85 12.39
N PRO A 40 17.50 18.82 11.53
CA PRO A 40 16.14 19.36 11.51
C PRO A 40 15.12 18.29 11.11
N THR A 41 15.57 17.17 10.55
CA THR A 41 14.71 16.09 10.10
C THR A 41 14.29 15.12 11.21
N GLU A 42 14.95 15.14 12.38
CA GLU A 42 14.66 14.22 13.50
C GLU A 42 13.23 14.38 14.05
N GLY A 43 12.68 15.59 13.98
CA GLY A 43 11.31 15.86 14.41
C GLY A 43 10.22 15.40 13.44
N ARG A 44 10.59 14.97 12.21
CA ARG A 44 9.63 14.61 11.18
C ARG A 44 8.90 13.33 11.54
N ARG A 45 7.57 13.40 11.48
CA ARG A 45 6.70 12.24 11.74
C ARG A 45 5.46 12.28 10.85
N LEU A 46 5.01 11.10 10.44
CA LEU A 46 3.76 10.89 9.72
C LEU A 46 3.03 9.70 10.33
N VAL A 47 1.80 9.93 10.76
CA VAL A 47 0.89 8.90 11.24
C VAL A 47 -0.33 8.89 10.33
N LEU A 48 -0.64 7.73 9.78
CA LEU A 48 -1.82 7.51 8.95
C LEU A 48 -2.73 6.48 9.62
N ALA A 49 -4.02 6.79 9.69
CA ALA A 49 -5.05 5.89 10.20
C ALA A 49 -6.07 5.61 9.08
N ARG A 50 -6.33 4.33 8.82
CA ARG A 50 -7.34 3.89 7.84
C ARG A 50 -8.68 3.69 8.52
N HIS A 51 -9.73 4.22 7.91
CA HIS A 51 -11.11 4.03 8.34
C HIS A 51 -11.76 2.83 7.65
N ALA A 52 -12.90 2.38 8.18
CA ALA A 52 -13.63 1.21 7.67
C ALA A 52 -14.13 1.40 6.22
N ASP A 53 -14.38 2.64 5.81
CA ASP A 53 -14.77 3.00 4.44
C ASP A 53 -13.57 3.13 3.49
N GLY A 54 -12.36 2.79 3.96
CA GLY A 54 -11.13 2.85 3.19
C GLY A 54 -10.48 4.24 3.11
N SER A 55 -11.15 5.29 3.59
CA SER A 55 -10.55 6.63 3.70
C SER A 55 -9.39 6.63 4.71
N ILE A 56 -8.53 7.64 4.62
CA ILE A 56 -7.35 7.78 5.48
C ILE A 56 -7.39 9.15 6.14
N THR A 57 -7.17 9.18 7.45
CA THR A 57 -6.78 10.41 8.15
C THR A 57 -5.28 10.38 8.43
N GLY A 58 -4.66 11.55 8.37
CA GLY A 58 -3.24 11.71 8.59
C GLY A 58 -2.95 12.83 9.58
N ARG A 59 -1.91 12.63 10.39
CA ARG A 59 -1.24 13.69 11.14
C ARG A 59 0.24 13.63 10.82
N PHE A 60 0.81 14.77 10.49
CA PHE A 60 2.25 14.88 10.30
C PHE A 60 2.79 16.10 11.04
N ASP A 61 4.08 16.03 11.33
CA ASP A 61 4.84 17.16 11.84
C ASP A 61 6.12 17.23 11.02
N LEU A 62 6.39 18.42 10.47
CA LEU A 62 7.53 18.70 9.60
C LEU A 62 8.35 19.82 10.23
N ASP A 63 9.64 19.84 9.94
CA ASP A 63 10.49 20.99 10.21
C ASP A 63 10.10 22.18 9.34
N ALA A 64 10.64 23.36 9.65
CA ALA A 64 10.36 24.59 8.92
C ALA A 64 10.60 24.45 7.40
N VAL A 65 11.71 23.82 6.99
CA VAL A 65 12.04 23.65 5.56
C VAL A 65 11.11 22.63 4.90
N GLY A 66 10.79 21.53 5.56
CA GLY A 66 9.82 20.55 5.10
C GLY A 66 8.41 21.13 4.95
N GLY A 67 7.99 21.93 5.94
CA GLY A 67 6.72 22.64 5.96
C GLY A 67 6.57 23.64 4.82
N GLU A 68 7.61 24.45 4.55
CA GLU A 68 7.61 25.42 3.45
C GLU A 68 7.50 24.74 2.08
N LYS A 69 8.22 23.64 1.88
CA LYS A 69 8.12 22.85 0.63
C LYS A 69 6.71 22.34 0.39
N LEU A 70 6.08 21.76 1.42
CA LEU A 70 4.71 21.26 1.32
C LEU A 70 3.72 22.39 1.06
N GLN A 71 3.79 23.47 1.83
CA GLN A 71 2.89 24.61 1.66
C GLN A 71 3.02 25.24 0.27
N THR A 72 4.24 25.45 -0.21
CA THR A 72 4.50 25.97 -1.56
C THR A 72 3.88 25.09 -2.64
N ALA A 73 4.04 23.76 -2.53
CA ALA A 73 3.48 22.82 -3.49
C ALA A 73 1.94 22.82 -3.48
N LEU A 74 1.32 22.82 -2.29
CA LEU A 74 -0.13 22.86 -2.15
C LEU A 74 -0.69 24.18 -2.67
N GLU A 75 -0.10 25.32 -2.30
CA GLU A 75 -0.53 26.63 -2.79
C GLU A 75 -0.45 26.71 -4.31
N SER A 76 0.63 26.23 -4.94
CA SER A 76 0.74 26.21 -6.39
C SER A 76 -0.44 25.48 -7.07
N LEU A 77 -0.89 24.37 -6.49
CA LEU A 77 -2.01 23.58 -7.03
C LEU A 77 -3.36 24.24 -6.75
N LEU A 78 -3.52 24.84 -5.56
CA LEU A 78 -4.69 25.63 -5.19
C LEU A 78 -4.91 26.81 -6.14
N GLN A 79 -3.84 27.55 -6.44
CA GLN A 79 -3.90 28.72 -7.31
C GLN A 79 -4.25 28.38 -8.76
N ALA A 80 -3.84 27.20 -9.24
CA ALA A 80 -4.09 26.75 -10.60
C ALA A 80 -5.57 26.43 -10.89
N GLY A 81 -6.38 26.15 -9.85
CA GLY A 81 -7.75 25.63 -9.97
C GLY A 81 -8.87 26.58 -9.51
N ARG A 82 -8.63 27.89 -9.41
CA ARG A 82 -9.65 28.87 -8.99
C ARG A 82 -10.68 29.15 -10.09
N CYS A 83 -11.54 28.17 -10.36
CA CYS A 83 -12.72 28.38 -11.19
C CYS A 83 -13.73 29.28 -10.44
N ALA A 84 -14.44 30.15 -11.17
CA ALA A 84 -15.53 30.93 -10.58
C ALA A 84 -16.64 29.98 -10.10
N GLY A 85 -17.11 30.15 -8.86
CA GLY A 85 -18.15 29.29 -8.26
C GLY A 85 -17.63 27.99 -7.62
N ASP A 86 -16.37 27.95 -7.19
CA ASP A 86 -15.85 26.84 -6.38
C ASP A 86 -16.48 26.84 -4.97
N ASP A 87 -17.40 25.89 -4.73
CA ASP A 87 -18.13 25.74 -3.47
C ASP A 87 -17.39 24.87 -2.43
N ARG A 88 -16.17 24.42 -2.72
CA ARG A 88 -15.37 23.63 -1.77
C ARG A 88 -14.99 24.47 -0.55
N THR A 89 -15.09 23.87 0.63
CA THR A 89 -14.65 24.50 1.87
C THR A 89 -13.14 24.74 1.88
N ARG A 90 -12.69 25.67 2.71
CA ARG A 90 -11.26 25.94 2.92
C ARG A 90 -10.45 24.73 3.39
N ALA A 91 -11.08 23.71 3.97
CA ALA A 91 -10.41 22.47 4.34
C ALA A 91 -10.37 21.45 3.19
N GLN A 92 -11.39 21.44 2.31
CA GLN A 92 -11.44 20.57 1.14
C GLN A 92 -10.43 20.97 0.07
N GLN A 93 -10.28 22.27 -0.17
CA GLN A 93 -9.34 22.79 -1.17
C GLN A 93 -7.90 22.25 -0.99
N PRO A 94 -7.23 22.40 0.17
CA PRO A 94 -5.87 21.89 0.37
C PRO A 94 -5.83 20.35 0.41
N ALA A 95 -6.90 19.68 0.81
CA ALA A 95 -6.98 18.21 0.75
C ALA A 95 -6.96 17.73 -0.71
N ASP A 96 -7.73 18.36 -1.60
CA ASP A 96 -7.70 18.05 -3.03
C ASP A 96 -6.35 18.39 -3.66
N ALA A 97 -5.73 19.51 -3.27
CA ALA A 97 -4.39 19.87 -3.71
C ALA A 97 -3.34 18.82 -3.30
N LEU A 98 -3.48 18.23 -2.11
CA LEU A 98 -2.60 17.15 -1.66
C LEU A 98 -2.77 15.88 -2.49
N VAL A 99 -4.01 15.53 -2.87
CA VAL A 99 -4.28 14.41 -3.79
C VAL A 99 -3.67 14.70 -5.17
N GLN A 100 -3.88 15.91 -5.70
CA GLN A 100 -3.32 16.32 -6.99
C GLN A 100 -1.79 16.31 -6.99
N LEU A 101 -1.15 16.66 -5.87
CA LEU A 101 0.31 16.57 -5.72
C LEU A 101 0.79 15.12 -5.87
N ALA A 102 0.08 14.16 -5.26
CA ALA A 102 0.38 12.74 -5.39
C ALA A 102 0.14 12.25 -6.83
N ASP A 103 -0.96 12.66 -7.47
CA ASP A 103 -1.28 12.31 -8.86
C ASP A 103 -0.19 12.82 -9.81
N ASN A 104 0.28 14.06 -9.64
CA ASN A 104 1.36 14.64 -10.44
C ASN A 104 2.66 13.85 -10.27
N ALA A 105 3.02 13.47 -9.04
CA ALA A 105 4.23 12.70 -8.77
C ALA A 105 4.16 11.28 -9.39
N LEU A 106 3.01 10.62 -9.29
CA LEU A 106 2.75 9.32 -9.91
C LEU A 106 2.81 9.39 -11.44
N ALA A 107 2.16 10.41 -12.03
CA ALA A 107 2.10 10.62 -13.47
C ALA A 107 3.47 11.00 -14.08
N ALA A 108 4.25 11.85 -13.39
CA ALA A 108 5.61 12.21 -13.82
C ALA A 108 6.53 10.99 -13.87
N GLY A 109 6.24 9.94 -13.10
CA GLY A 109 6.97 8.67 -13.12
C GLY A 109 8.41 8.76 -12.62
N GLY A 110 8.73 9.82 -11.86
CA GLY A 110 10.02 10.04 -11.21
C GLY A 110 10.15 9.42 -9.82
N LEU A 111 9.07 8.80 -9.30
CA LEU A 111 9.12 8.05 -8.04
C LEU A 111 9.95 6.76 -8.20
N PRO A 112 10.62 6.29 -7.12
CA PRO A 112 11.43 5.08 -7.17
C PRO A 112 10.65 3.86 -7.69
N THR A 113 11.29 3.10 -8.58
CA THR A 113 10.74 1.82 -9.03
C THR A 113 10.90 0.78 -7.93
N LEU A 114 9.81 0.11 -7.56
CA LEU A 114 9.83 -1.00 -6.63
C LEU A 114 9.76 -2.29 -7.44
N ARG A 115 10.77 -3.17 -7.27
CA ARG A 115 10.84 -4.50 -7.91
C ARG A 115 10.61 -4.47 -9.43
N GLY A 116 11.19 -3.48 -10.11
CA GLY A 116 11.14 -3.34 -11.57
C GLY A 116 9.90 -2.62 -12.11
N HIS A 117 9.02 -2.10 -11.25
CA HIS A 117 7.80 -1.41 -11.67
C HIS A 117 7.70 -0.01 -11.06
N LYS A 118 7.17 0.94 -11.84
CA LYS A 118 6.74 2.24 -11.31
C LYS A 118 5.57 2.03 -10.35
N PRO A 119 5.42 2.86 -9.30
CA PRO A 119 4.25 2.79 -8.41
C PRO A 119 2.94 2.86 -9.20
N GLN A 120 1.97 2.01 -8.87
CA GLN A 120 0.68 1.94 -9.54
C GLN A 120 -0.46 1.97 -8.52
N VAL A 121 -1.55 2.66 -8.86
CA VAL A 121 -2.83 2.50 -8.17
C VAL A 121 -3.53 1.28 -8.78
N ILE A 122 -3.80 0.27 -7.95
CA ILE A 122 -4.44 -0.98 -8.39
C ILE A 122 -5.89 -0.97 -7.93
N VAL A 123 -6.81 -1.29 -8.83
CA VAL A 123 -8.24 -1.51 -8.56
C VAL A 123 -8.61 -2.89 -9.09
N LYS A 124 -9.20 -3.72 -8.23
CA LYS A 124 -9.76 -5.03 -8.56
C LYS A 124 -11.29 -4.91 -8.53
N ILE A 125 -11.97 -5.43 -9.54
CA ILE A 125 -13.43 -5.44 -9.64
C ILE A 125 -13.86 -6.60 -10.53
N ASP A 126 -14.96 -7.28 -10.18
CA ASP A 126 -15.55 -8.32 -11.01
C ASP A 126 -16.13 -7.75 -12.31
N LEU A 127 -16.03 -8.51 -13.40
CA LEU A 127 -16.41 -8.03 -14.73
C LEU A 127 -17.91 -7.66 -14.80
N ASP A 128 -18.77 -8.47 -14.18
CA ASP A 128 -20.21 -8.23 -14.17
C ASP A 128 -20.57 -6.96 -13.39
N ASP A 129 -19.91 -6.73 -12.25
CA ASP A 129 -20.09 -5.50 -11.44
C ASP A 129 -19.55 -4.25 -12.18
N LEU A 130 -18.45 -4.40 -12.90
CA LEU A 130 -17.89 -3.32 -13.73
C LEU A 130 -18.85 -2.94 -14.87
N ALA A 131 -19.42 -3.95 -15.54
CA ALA A 131 -20.33 -3.79 -16.67
C ALA A 131 -21.73 -3.31 -16.25
N ALA A 132 -22.13 -3.55 -15.00
CA ALA A 132 -23.43 -3.12 -14.49
C ALA A 132 -23.53 -1.58 -14.43
N PRO A 133 -24.65 -0.97 -14.90
CA PRO A 133 -24.81 0.48 -14.94
C PRO A 133 -25.00 1.10 -13.55
N GLY A 134 -25.33 0.29 -12.54
CA GLY A 134 -25.58 0.75 -11.17
C GLY A 134 -24.31 1.20 -10.45
N THR A 135 -24.48 1.89 -9.32
CA THR A 135 -23.36 2.37 -8.49
C THR A 135 -22.47 1.22 -8.00
N GLY A 136 -23.05 0.06 -7.69
CA GLY A 136 -22.32 -1.11 -7.19
C GLY A 136 -21.48 -0.79 -5.95
N ARG A 137 -22.11 -0.52 -4.80
CA ARG A 137 -21.37 -0.10 -3.60
C ARG A 137 -20.51 -1.25 -3.05
N GLY A 138 -19.22 -0.99 -2.84
CA GLY A 138 -18.30 -1.94 -2.22
C GLY A 138 -17.91 -3.13 -3.09
N THR A 139 -18.09 -3.04 -4.41
CA THR A 139 -17.80 -4.13 -5.37
C THR A 139 -16.37 -4.10 -5.91
N ALA A 140 -15.60 -3.05 -5.62
CA ALA A 140 -14.21 -2.92 -6.06
C ALA A 140 -13.27 -2.76 -4.87
N GLU A 141 -12.06 -3.31 -4.98
CA GLU A 141 -11.03 -3.30 -3.95
C GLU A 141 -9.76 -2.62 -4.48
N MET A 142 -9.22 -1.67 -3.72
CA MET A 142 -7.98 -0.96 -4.00
C MET A 142 -6.77 -1.74 -3.50
N GLY A 143 -5.58 -1.52 -4.07
CA GLY A 143 -4.33 -2.21 -3.70
C GLY A 143 -3.95 -2.15 -2.21
N PHE A 144 -4.39 -1.11 -1.48
CA PHE A 144 -4.18 -0.98 -0.03
C PHE A 144 -5.40 -1.36 0.83
N GLY A 145 -6.36 -2.10 0.27
CA GLY A 145 -7.50 -2.70 0.97
C GLY A 145 -8.75 -1.82 1.12
N ALA A 146 -8.78 -0.61 0.54
CA ALA A 146 -9.99 0.22 0.54
C ALA A 146 -11.04 -0.36 -0.42
N THR A 147 -12.30 -0.42 -0.03
CA THR A 147 -13.40 -0.81 -0.92
C THR A 147 -14.07 0.42 -1.52
N ILE A 148 -14.30 0.41 -2.83
CA ILE A 148 -14.95 1.49 -3.57
C ILE A 148 -16.12 0.96 -4.37
N SER A 149 -16.92 1.88 -4.91
CA SER A 149 -18.04 1.53 -5.76
C SER A 149 -17.60 1.19 -7.19
N ALA A 150 -18.37 0.39 -7.91
CA ALA A 150 -18.18 0.14 -9.34
C ALA A 150 -18.14 1.45 -10.14
N ALA A 151 -18.98 2.43 -9.78
CA ALA A 151 -18.95 3.75 -10.40
C ALA A 151 -17.59 4.47 -10.21
N ARG A 152 -16.98 4.36 -9.02
CA ARG A 152 -15.67 4.96 -8.74
C ARG A 152 -14.54 4.20 -9.42
N ALA A 153 -14.64 2.88 -9.53
CA ALA A 153 -13.71 2.06 -10.31
C ALA A 153 -13.77 2.42 -11.82
N ARG A 154 -14.98 2.59 -12.38
CA ARG A 154 -15.16 3.07 -13.77
C ARG A 154 -14.59 4.47 -13.99
N TRP A 155 -14.76 5.37 -13.03
CA TRP A 155 -14.17 6.70 -13.09
C TRP A 155 -12.63 6.65 -13.14
N LEU A 156 -12.00 5.85 -12.28
CA LEU A 156 -10.54 5.64 -12.31
C LEU A 156 -10.06 4.99 -13.61
N ALA A 157 -10.89 4.17 -14.25
CA ALA A 157 -10.59 3.55 -15.53
C ALA A 157 -10.60 4.54 -16.71
N CYS A 158 -11.21 5.73 -16.58
CA CYS A 158 -11.22 6.74 -17.64
C CYS A 158 -9.81 7.28 -17.95
N ASP A 159 -9.00 7.46 -16.90
CA ASP A 159 -7.65 8.04 -17.00
C ASP A 159 -6.54 7.01 -16.73
N GLY A 160 -6.92 5.75 -16.45
CA GLY A 160 -6.03 4.67 -16.07
C GLY A 160 -5.83 3.63 -17.18
N ALA A 161 -4.65 3.01 -17.19
CA ALA A 161 -4.41 1.83 -18.04
C ALA A 161 -5.19 0.63 -17.50
N VAL A 162 -6.27 0.22 -18.19
CA VAL A 162 -7.07 -0.95 -17.82
C VAL A 162 -6.36 -2.22 -18.30
N THR A 163 -5.84 -3.01 -17.36
CA THR A 163 -5.35 -4.36 -17.67
C THR A 163 -6.47 -5.35 -17.39
N ARG A 164 -7.03 -5.95 -18.45
CA ARG A 164 -7.98 -7.06 -18.29
C ARG A 164 -7.22 -8.30 -17.81
N ILE A 165 -7.50 -8.74 -16.59
CA ILE A 165 -7.04 -10.03 -16.07
C ILE A 165 -8.23 -10.98 -16.17
N VAL A 166 -8.19 -11.90 -17.14
CA VAL A 166 -9.26 -12.89 -17.32
C VAL A 166 -8.98 -14.05 -16.39
N LEU A 167 -9.68 -14.08 -15.26
CA LEU A 167 -9.74 -15.25 -14.42
C LEU A 167 -10.88 -16.12 -14.97
N GLY A 168 -10.57 -17.08 -15.84
CA GLY A 168 -11.55 -18.09 -16.26
C GLY A 168 -11.97 -18.99 -15.09
N PRO A 169 -12.84 -20.00 -15.30
CA PRO A 169 -13.02 -21.08 -14.31
C PRO A 169 -11.68 -21.72 -13.89
N ASP A 170 -10.71 -21.71 -14.81
CA ASP A 170 -9.33 -22.17 -14.64
C ASP A 170 -8.30 -21.01 -14.73
N GLY A 171 -8.77 -19.77 -14.67
CA GLY A 171 -7.99 -18.64 -14.15
C GLY A 171 -6.70 -18.19 -14.85
N MET A 172 -6.33 -18.64 -16.05
CA MET A 172 -4.93 -18.51 -16.49
C MET A 172 -4.58 -17.31 -17.39
N PRO A 173 -3.66 -16.42 -16.95
CA PRO A 173 -2.94 -15.50 -17.84
C PRO A 173 -2.04 -16.29 -18.79
N LEU A 174 -1.91 -15.78 -20.01
CA LEU A 174 -1.18 -16.34 -21.15
C LEU A 174 0.10 -17.08 -20.74
N ASP A 175 0.17 -18.33 -21.16
CA ASP A 175 1.33 -19.22 -21.06
C ASP A 175 2.46 -18.72 -21.98
N HIS A 176 3.62 -18.44 -21.40
CA HIS A 176 4.84 -18.06 -22.12
C HIS A 176 5.92 -19.16 -22.10
N GLY A 177 5.63 -20.33 -21.50
CA GLY A 177 6.57 -21.42 -21.33
C GLY A 177 7.86 -21.02 -20.62
N ARG A 178 9.01 -21.47 -21.14
CA ARG A 178 10.36 -21.20 -20.57
C ARG A 178 11.14 -20.08 -21.27
N THR A 179 10.53 -19.42 -22.27
CA THR A 179 11.19 -18.39 -23.11
C THR A 179 11.71 -17.19 -22.31
N LEU A 180 11.09 -16.91 -21.15
CA LEU A 180 11.47 -15.84 -20.24
C LEU A 180 11.75 -16.42 -18.86
N ARG A 181 12.89 -16.05 -18.26
CA ARG A 181 13.22 -16.40 -16.87
C ARG A 181 12.47 -15.54 -15.85
N LEU A 182 12.26 -14.26 -16.15
CA LEU A 182 11.57 -13.32 -15.27
C LEU A 182 10.08 -13.32 -15.57
N PHE A 183 9.25 -13.33 -14.51
CA PHE A 183 7.82 -13.22 -14.65
C PHE A 183 7.43 -11.90 -15.34
N PRO A 184 6.72 -11.94 -16.47
CA PRO A 184 6.22 -10.74 -17.12
C PRO A 184 5.27 -9.95 -16.21
N PRO A 185 5.11 -8.62 -16.44
CA PRO A 185 4.25 -7.77 -15.61
C PRO A 185 2.81 -8.28 -15.44
N HIS A 186 2.25 -8.93 -16.47
CA HIS A 186 0.88 -9.44 -16.41
C HIS A 186 0.74 -10.71 -15.56
N VAL A 187 1.74 -11.62 -15.57
CA VAL A 187 1.75 -12.80 -14.68
C VAL A 187 1.92 -12.38 -13.23
N ARG A 188 2.79 -11.39 -12.98
CA ARG A 188 2.94 -10.78 -11.65
C ARG A 188 1.61 -10.22 -11.14
N ARG A 189 0.91 -9.42 -11.93
CA ARG A 189 -0.39 -8.84 -11.55
C ARG A 189 -1.42 -9.92 -11.23
N ALA A 190 -1.45 -11.00 -12.00
CA ALA A 190 -2.34 -12.11 -11.73
C ALA A 190 -1.98 -12.84 -10.42
N ALA A 191 -0.69 -13.01 -10.12
CA ALA A 191 -0.24 -13.56 -8.84
C ALA A 191 -0.60 -12.62 -7.66
N GLU A 192 -0.47 -11.30 -7.83
CA GLU A 192 -0.90 -10.30 -6.82
C GLU A 192 -2.40 -10.36 -6.51
N VAL A 193 -3.24 -10.58 -7.53
CA VAL A 193 -4.68 -10.76 -7.35
C VAL A 193 -5.01 -12.09 -6.66
N ARG A 194 -4.37 -13.19 -7.09
CA ARG A 194 -4.62 -14.54 -6.55
C ARG A 194 -4.14 -14.69 -5.12
N ASP A 195 -2.94 -14.17 -4.81
CA ASP A 195 -2.25 -14.45 -3.56
C ASP A 195 -2.55 -13.41 -2.47
N GLY A 196 -2.91 -12.17 -2.85
CA GLY A 196 -3.27 -11.09 -1.91
C GLY A 196 -2.13 -10.58 -1.01
N GLY A 197 -0.97 -11.23 -1.03
CA GLY A 197 0.19 -10.94 -0.18
C GLY A 197 1.16 -12.12 -0.18
N CYS A 198 2.07 -12.15 0.79
CA CYS A 198 2.99 -13.28 0.95
C CYS A 198 2.21 -14.56 1.32
N VAL A 199 2.30 -15.61 0.51
CA VAL A 199 1.54 -16.85 0.71
C VAL A 199 2.08 -17.74 1.84
N PHE A 200 3.24 -17.39 2.39
CA PHE A 200 3.86 -18.13 3.47
C PHE A 200 2.98 -18.12 4.74
N ALA A 201 2.77 -19.28 5.35
CA ALA A 201 1.80 -19.44 6.45
C ALA A 201 2.05 -18.44 7.59
N GLY A 202 1.06 -17.60 7.86
CA GLY A 202 1.07 -16.62 8.95
C GLY A 202 1.76 -15.31 8.62
N CYS A 203 2.20 -15.12 7.38
CA CYS A 203 2.74 -13.85 6.92
C CYS A 203 1.60 -12.92 6.47
N ALA A 204 1.61 -11.67 6.97
CA ALA A 204 0.71 -10.61 6.52
C ALA A 204 1.41 -9.58 5.63
N ALA A 205 2.58 -9.93 5.05
CA ALA A 205 3.31 -9.02 4.19
C ALA A 205 2.50 -8.72 2.92
N PRO A 206 2.31 -7.44 2.57
CA PRO A 206 1.51 -7.06 1.41
C PRO A 206 2.22 -7.35 0.08
N THR A 207 1.47 -7.30 -1.02
CA THR A 207 1.95 -7.62 -2.38
C THR A 207 3.17 -6.80 -2.83
N TRP A 208 3.25 -5.51 -2.49
CA TRP A 208 4.38 -4.64 -2.85
C TRP A 208 5.69 -4.97 -2.09
N TRP A 209 5.62 -5.81 -1.04
CA TRP A 209 6.81 -6.37 -0.38
C TRP A 209 7.26 -7.70 -0.99
N CYS A 210 6.48 -8.26 -1.91
CA CYS A 210 6.67 -9.61 -2.43
C CYS A 210 7.30 -9.65 -3.82
N ASP A 211 8.16 -10.66 -4.00
CA ASP A 211 8.61 -11.15 -5.30
C ASP A 211 7.72 -12.29 -5.77
N VAL A 212 7.67 -12.49 -7.09
CA VAL A 212 7.06 -13.68 -7.67
C VAL A 212 8.10 -14.78 -7.72
N HIS A 213 7.86 -15.85 -6.96
CA HIS A 213 8.72 -17.01 -6.83
C HIS A 213 8.24 -18.15 -7.72
N HIS A 214 9.16 -18.87 -8.36
CA HIS A 214 8.89 -20.12 -9.08
C HIS A 214 8.80 -21.30 -8.10
N LEU A 215 7.68 -22.02 -8.04
CA LEU A 215 7.49 -23.18 -7.15
C LEU A 215 8.42 -24.35 -7.53
N LEU A 216 8.44 -24.71 -8.81
CA LEU A 216 9.52 -25.45 -9.44
C LEU A 216 10.48 -24.43 -10.03
N ALA A 217 11.72 -24.39 -9.53
CA ALA A 217 12.69 -23.40 -9.98
C ALA A 217 12.90 -23.47 -11.50
N TRP A 218 13.06 -22.30 -12.14
CA TRP A 218 13.23 -22.23 -13.59
C TRP A 218 14.45 -23.03 -14.10
N ILE A 219 15.52 -23.07 -13.29
CA ILE A 219 16.74 -23.85 -13.60
C ILE A 219 16.46 -25.36 -13.60
N ASP A 220 15.49 -25.81 -12.81
CA ASP A 220 15.04 -27.20 -12.69
C ASP A 220 13.88 -27.50 -13.67
N GLY A 221 13.67 -26.64 -14.66
CA GLY A 221 12.66 -26.83 -15.71
C GLY A 221 11.31 -26.17 -15.45
N GLY A 222 11.17 -25.39 -14.36
CA GLY A 222 9.95 -24.65 -14.07
C GLY A 222 9.52 -23.70 -15.18
N ALA A 223 8.22 -23.71 -15.49
CA ALA A 223 7.60 -22.79 -16.43
C ALA A 223 7.42 -21.40 -15.80
N THR A 224 7.42 -20.36 -16.63
CA THR A 224 7.14 -18.97 -16.19
C THR A 224 5.68 -18.65 -16.47
N ASP A 225 4.80 -19.30 -15.73
CA ASP A 225 3.34 -19.14 -15.78
C ASP A 225 2.78 -18.89 -14.38
N LEU A 226 1.47 -18.60 -14.29
CA LEU A 226 0.84 -18.34 -13.01
C LEU A 226 0.79 -19.59 -12.09
N ALA A 227 0.76 -20.82 -12.63
CA ALA A 227 0.57 -22.05 -11.84
C ALA A 227 1.83 -22.37 -11.06
N ASN A 228 2.97 -22.04 -11.65
CA ASN A 228 4.27 -22.14 -11.05
C ASN A 228 4.70 -20.87 -10.30
N ALA A 229 3.86 -19.83 -10.22
CA ALA A 229 4.16 -18.60 -9.50
C ALA A 229 3.60 -18.63 -8.07
N ALA A 230 4.28 -17.99 -7.12
CA ALA A 230 3.76 -17.66 -5.79
C ALA A 230 4.36 -16.36 -5.25
N LEU A 231 3.58 -15.51 -4.59
CA LEU A 231 4.11 -14.31 -3.94
C LEU A 231 4.78 -14.62 -2.60
N LEU A 232 6.06 -14.22 -2.47
CA LEU A 232 6.82 -14.32 -1.22
C LEU A 232 7.53 -13.01 -0.90
N CYS A 233 7.44 -12.55 0.35
CA CYS A 233 8.26 -11.43 0.82
C CYS A 233 9.74 -11.84 0.85
N GLU A 234 10.65 -10.87 0.84
CA GLU A 234 12.11 -11.12 0.78
C GLU A 234 12.59 -12.19 1.78
N ARG A 235 12.12 -12.11 3.05
CA ARG A 235 12.44 -13.09 4.09
C ARG A 235 12.00 -14.52 3.70
N HIS A 236 10.75 -14.70 3.31
CA HIS A 236 10.22 -16.03 3.00
C HIS A 236 10.70 -16.53 1.64
N HIS A 237 10.95 -15.63 0.70
CA HIS A 237 11.61 -15.96 -0.56
C HIS A 237 13.02 -16.50 -0.31
N THR A 238 13.76 -15.91 0.63
CA THR A 238 15.07 -16.44 1.06
C THR A 238 14.91 -17.81 1.73
N GLN A 239 13.93 -17.99 2.63
CA GLN A 239 13.72 -19.27 3.32
C GLN A 239 13.40 -20.43 2.39
N VAL A 240 12.64 -20.22 1.32
CA VAL A 240 12.34 -21.30 0.36
C VAL A 240 13.58 -21.75 -0.41
N HIS A 241 14.55 -20.86 -0.66
CA HIS A 241 15.86 -21.25 -1.18
C HIS A 241 16.73 -22.02 -0.16
N HIS A 242 16.33 -22.04 1.12
CA HIS A 242 16.98 -22.78 2.21
C HIS A 242 16.16 -23.98 2.71
N GLY A 243 15.37 -24.58 1.83
CA GLY A 243 14.72 -25.89 2.07
C GLY A 243 13.31 -25.81 2.65
N PHE A 244 12.79 -24.61 2.91
CA PHE A 244 11.35 -24.47 3.14
C PHE A 244 10.60 -24.66 1.82
N ARG A 245 9.38 -25.19 1.87
CA ARG A 245 8.56 -25.39 0.66
C ARG A 245 7.22 -24.70 0.78
N VAL A 246 6.68 -24.33 -0.37
CA VAL A 246 5.35 -23.75 -0.56
C VAL A 246 4.70 -24.52 -1.69
N GLU A 247 3.44 -24.90 -1.54
CA GLU A 247 2.71 -25.63 -2.59
C GLU A 247 1.25 -25.14 -2.61
N GLY A 248 0.76 -24.84 -3.81
CA GLY A 248 -0.64 -24.52 -4.06
C GLY A 248 -1.49 -25.78 -4.04
N GLN A 249 -2.67 -25.70 -3.45
CA GLN A 249 -3.61 -26.83 -3.35
C GLN A 249 -4.78 -26.64 -4.34
N PRO A 250 -5.44 -27.73 -4.77
CA PRO A 250 -6.61 -27.63 -5.65
C PRO A 250 -7.79 -26.85 -5.06
N ASP A 251 -7.83 -26.66 -3.74
CA ASP A 251 -8.85 -25.87 -3.04
C ASP A 251 -8.51 -24.37 -2.98
N GLY A 252 -7.46 -23.93 -3.68
CA GLY A 252 -6.98 -22.55 -3.72
C GLY A 252 -6.18 -22.11 -2.49
N ARG A 253 -5.89 -23.02 -1.55
CA ARG A 253 -5.09 -22.71 -0.35
C ARG A 253 -3.60 -22.97 -0.58
N TRP A 254 -2.79 -22.26 0.19
CA TRP A 254 -1.35 -22.49 0.24
C TRP A 254 -0.98 -23.32 1.47
N ARG A 255 -0.10 -24.29 1.27
CA ARG A 255 0.55 -25.03 2.35
C ARG A 255 2.04 -24.73 2.35
N THR A 256 2.63 -24.75 3.54
CA THR A 256 4.06 -24.49 3.70
C THR A 256 4.71 -25.51 4.61
N TRP A 257 5.95 -25.88 4.30
CA TRP A 257 6.70 -26.91 5.01
C TRP A 257 8.07 -26.43 5.44
N ARG A 258 8.52 -26.93 6.58
CA ARG A 258 9.89 -26.81 7.04
C ARG A 258 10.81 -27.77 6.25
N PRO A 259 12.14 -27.57 6.32
CA PRO A 259 13.11 -28.48 5.71
C PRO A 259 13.01 -29.94 6.18
N ASP A 260 12.55 -30.16 7.42
CA ASP A 260 12.32 -31.49 7.99
C ASP A 260 11.03 -32.17 7.51
N GLY A 261 10.27 -31.52 6.62
CA GLY A 261 9.01 -32.02 6.07
C GLY A 261 7.78 -31.75 6.94
N THR A 262 7.92 -31.07 8.09
CA THR A 262 6.77 -30.72 8.92
C THR A 262 5.98 -29.54 8.34
N GLU A 263 4.65 -29.69 8.24
CA GLU A 263 3.78 -28.62 7.75
C GLU A 263 3.63 -27.51 8.81
N ILE A 264 3.72 -26.26 8.36
CA ILE A 264 3.52 -25.06 9.18
C ILE A 264 2.06 -24.66 9.08
N HIS A 265 1.33 -24.73 10.18
CA HIS A 265 -0.09 -24.37 10.25
C HIS A 265 -0.31 -23.04 10.96
N THR A 266 -1.19 -22.21 10.41
CA THR A 266 -1.80 -21.07 11.10
C THR A 266 -3.15 -21.49 11.69
N GLY A 267 -3.15 -21.94 12.94
CA GLY A 267 -4.34 -22.38 13.68
C GLY A 267 -4.17 -23.74 14.37
N PRO A 268 -5.08 -24.13 15.28
CA PRO A 268 -4.95 -25.39 16.02
C PRO A 268 -5.02 -26.60 15.07
N ARG A 269 -4.10 -27.56 15.26
CA ARG A 269 -4.09 -28.84 14.53
C ARG A 269 -5.45 -29.51 14.66
N ARG A 270 -6.18 -29.66 13.56
CA ARG A 270 -7.37 -30.52 13.53
C ARG A 270 -6.91 -31.98 13.48
N THR A 271 -6.70 -32.58 14.64
CA THR A 271 -6.66 -34.04 14.79
C THR A 271 -8.09 -34.55 14.88
N GLY A 272 -8.67 -34.94 13.75
CA GLY A 272 -9.98 -35.61 13.70
C GLY A 272 -10.14 -36.35 12.37
N PRO A 273 -10.84 -37.51 12.35
CA PRO A 273 -10.99 -38.30 11.14
C PRO A 273 -11.74 -37.54 10.05
N PRO A 274 -11.50 -37.86 8.76
CA PRO A 274 -12.13 -37.15 7.65
C PRO A 274 -13.65 -37.19 7.76
N ARG A 275 -14.29 -36.04 7.60
CA ARG A 275 -15.76 -35.95 7.50
C ARG A 275 -16.18 -36.62 6.19
N THR A 276 -16.75 -37.82 6.29
CA THR A 276 -17.46 -38.45 5.17
C THR A 276 -18.64 -37.56 4.76
N ARG A 277 -18.68 -37.14 3.49
CA ARG A 277 -19.88 -36.50 2.90
C ARG A 277 -21.04 -37.51 2.95
N PRO A 278 -22.26 -37.12 3.37
CA PRO A 278 -23.43 -37.96 3.17
C PRO A 278 -23.71 -38.10 1.66
N PRO A 279 -24.26 -39.24 1.20
CA PRO A 279 -24.56 -39.44 -0.21
C PRO A 279 -25.60 -38.43 -0.70
N LEU A 280 -25.41 -37.95 -1.92
CA LEU A 280 -26.35 -37.10 -2.64
C LEU A 280 -27.66 -37.87 -2.83
N VAL A 281 -28.74 -37.33 -2.29
CA VAL A 281 -30.11 -37.76 -2.63
C VAL A 281 -30.37 -37.30 -4.05
N THR A 282 -30.42 -38.22 -5.00
CA THR A 282 -31.01 -38.00 -6.32
C THR A 282 -32.52 -38.06 -6.19
N ALA A 283 -33.21 -36.94 -6.42
CA ALA A 283 -34.64 -36.94 -6.68
C ALA A 283 -34.88 -36.84 -8.19
N ALA A 284 -35.79 -37.68 -8.67
CA ALA A 284 -36.33 -37.68 -10.04
C ALA A 284 -37.23 -36.47 -10.29
#